data_AF-A0A9E8Q6Y1-F1
#
_entry.id   AF-A0A9E8Q6Y1-F1
#
_cell.length_a   1.000
_cell.length_b   1.000
_cell.length_c   1.000
_cell.angle_alpha   90.00
_cell.angle_beta   90.00
_cell.angle_gamma   90.00
#
_symmetry.space_group_name_H-M   'P 1'
#
loop_
_entity.id
_entity.type
_entity.pdbx_description
1 polymer ?
#
loop_
_entity_poly.entity_id
_entity_poly.type
_entity_poly.pdbx_seq_one_letter_code
_entity_poly.pdbx_strand_id
1 'polypeptide(L)'
;MNWGTINDAAQAVFGVFTTSVAVVTIAFALSADRREVGVLEKLSSIVSSMPPGPARDVLAKERDTRAFTWALAPQSPKYLGLLFTATACVFLGLLAFATWVVLVLNQLDEAWPWAFHSGALALASGGVLLGWFRRVRREEWIKARRAQLEWPGI
;
A
#
# COMPACT_ATOMS: atom_id res chain seq x y z
N MET A 1 -1.27 6.21 -43.45
CA MET A 1 -1.30 6.16 -41.97
C MET A 1 -0.20 5.25 -41.52
N ASN A 2 0.76 5.77 -40.74
CA ASN A 2 1.97 5.06 -40.36
C ASN A 2 1.66 4.22 -39.11
N TRP A 3 1.56 2.90 -39.27
CA TRP A 3 1.16 2.01 -38.17
C TRP A 3 2.17 2.00 -37.01
N GLY A 4 3.43 2.39 -37.25
CA GLY A 4 4.48 2.50 -36.22
C GLY A 4 4.17 3.55 -35.15
N THR A 5 3.68 4.74 -35.54
CA THR A 5 3.41 5.83 -34.58
C THR A 5 2.26 5.55 -33.62
N ILE A 6 1.32 4.67 -34.00
CA ILE A 6 0.20 4.28 -33.14
C ILE A 6 0.68 3.28 -32.08
N ASN A 7 1.61 2.40 -32.44
CA ASN A 7 2.19 1.43 -31.52
C ASN A 7 3.08 2.12 -30.47
N ASP A 8 3.90 3.09 -30.89
CA ASP A 8 4.77 3.86 -29.98
C ASP A 8 3.95 4.70 -28.99
N ALA A 9 2.86 5.33 -29.47
CA ALA A 9 1.94 6.08 -28.61
C ALA A 9 1.20 5.17 -27.62
N ALA A 10 0.76 3.98 -28.06
CA ALA A 10 0.10 3.02 -27.19
C ALA A 10 1.04 2.50 -26.09
N GLN A 11 2.31 2.23 -26.43
CA GLN A 11 3.33 1.78 -25.47
C GLN A 11 3.67 2.87 -24.44
N ALA A 12 3.80 4.12 -24.88
CA ALA A 12 4.04 5.25 -23.99
C ALA A 12 2.86 5.47 -23.02
N VAL A 13 1.62 5.39 -23.50
CA VAL A 13 0.42 5.54 -22.67
C VAL A 13 0.31 4.41 -21.65
N PHE A 14 0.55 3.16 -22.05
CA PHE A 14 0.55 2.02 -21.14
C PHE A 14 1.65 2.15 -20.07
N GLY A 15 2.85 2.56 -20.47
CA GLY A 15 3.97 2.74 -19.55
C GLY A 15 3.76 3.87 -18.54
N VAL A 16 3.22 5.01 -18.97
CA VAL A 16 2.88 6.13 -18.08
C VAL A 16 1.76 5.72 -17.12
N PHE A 17 0.76 4.98 -17.60
CA PHE A 17 -0.35 4.50 -16.77
C PHE A 17 0.12 3.54 -15.67
N THR A 18 0.93 2.52 -16.01
CA THR A 18 1.44 1.56 -15.02
C THR A 18 2.35 2.22 -13.98
N THR A 19 3.19 3.16 -14.42
CA THR A 19 4.05 3.94 -13.51
C THR A 19 3.23 4.80 -12.56
N SER A 20 2.19 5.48 -13.07
CA SER A 20 1.30 6.31 -12.27
C SER A 20 0.54 5.48 -11.23
N VAL A 21 0.02 4.32 -11.63
CA VAL A 21 -0.67 3.40 -10.71
C VAL A 21 0.26 2.87 -9.63
N ALA A 22 1.51 2.51 -9.98
CA ALA A 22 2.51 2.04 -9.03
C ALA A 22 2.88 3.12 -8.02
N VAL A 23 3.18 4.34 -8.48
CA VAL A 23 3.52 5.49 -7.61
C VAL A 23 2.37 5.85 -6.69
N VAL A 24 1.13 5.91 -7.21
CA VAL A 24 -0.06 6.20 -6.41
C VAL A 24 -0.28 5.11 -5.34
N THR A 25 -0.10 3.84 -5.70
CA THR A 25 -0.26 2.72 -4.76
C THR A 25 0.79 2.76 -3.65
N ILE A 26 2.05 3.09 -3.97
CA ILE A 26 3.14 3.27 -3.00
C ILE A 26 2.87 4.48 -2.09
N ALA A 27 2.40 5.60 -2.64
CA ALA A 27 2.07 6.80 -1.88
C ALA A 27 0.88 6.58 -0.92
N PHE A 28 -0.16 5.88 -1.37
CA PHE A 28 -1.26 5.44 -0.50
C PHE A 28 -0.76 4.46 0.56
N ALA A 29 0.22 3.62 0.24
CA ALA A 29 0.74 2.65 1.18
C ALA A 29 1.53 3.30 2.33
N LEU A 30 2.20 4.43 2.06
CA LEU A 30 3.03 5.16 3.02
C LEU A 30 2.26 6.22 3.84
N SER A 31 1.11 6.70 3.36
CA SER A 31 0.34 7.77 4.03
C SER A 31 -0.67 7.29 5.09
N ALA A 32 -0.90 5.98 5.20
CA ALA A 32 -1.97 5.42 6.03
C ALA A 32 -1.88 5.82 7.51
N ASP A 33 -0.69 5.78 8.12
CA ASP A 33 -0.51 6.02 9.57
C ASP A 33 -0.86 7.47 9.98
N ARG A 34 -0.59 8.48 9.13
CA ARG A 34 -0.95 9.88 9.44
C ARG A 34 -2.45 10.15 9.28
N ARG A 35 -3.10 9.44 8.36
CA ARG A 35 -4.53 9.58 8.12
C ARG A 35 -5.34 9.02 9.29
N GLU A 36 -4.85 7.98 9.95
CA GLU A 36 -5.52 7.38 11.11
C GLU A 36 -5.63 8.34 12.30
N VAL A 37 -4.59 9.13 12.59
CA VAL A 37 -4.61 10.14 13.68
C VAL A 37 -5.66 11.22 13.40
N GLY A 38 -5.67 11.79 12.19
CA GLY A 38 -6.64 12.83 11.82
C GLY A 38 -8.09 12.31 11.78
N VAL A 39 -8.30 11.03 11.47
CA VAL A 39 -9.63 10.40 11.56
C VAL A 39 -10.04 10.20 13.02
N LEU A 40 -9.10 9.83 13.90
CA LEU A 40 -9.35 9.68 15.33
C LEU A 40 -9.77 11.00 15.98
N GLU A 41 -9.07 12.08 15.67
CA GLU A 41 -9.39 13.44 16.16
C GLU A 41 -10.77 13.89 15.70
N LYS A 42 -11.11 13.68 14.43
CA LYS A 42 -12.45 13.98 13.89
C LYS A 42 -13.54 13.15 14.57
N LEU A 43 -13.32 11.85 14.76
CA LEU A 43 -14.27 10.99 15.48
C LEU A 43 -14.45 11.44 16.93
N SER A 44 -13.36 11.81 17.61
CA SER A 44 -13.42 12.33 18.98
C SER A 44 -14.23 13.63 19.05
N SER A 45 -14.00 14.55 18.13
CA SER A 45 -14.78 15.80 18.02
C SER A 45 -16.27 15.53 17.79
N ILE A 46 -16.62 14.64 16.84
CA ILE A 46 -18.01 14.27 16.56
C ILE A 46 -18.69 13.68 17.80
N VAL A 47 -18.06 12.69 18.44
CA VAL A 47 -18.60 12.02 19.65
C VAL A 47 -18.77 13.00 20.81
N SER A 48 -17.86 13.99 20.94
CA SER A 48 -17.94 15.02 22.00
C SER A 48 -19.11 15.99 21.81
N SER A 49 -19.51 16.22 20.56
CA SER A 49 -20.62 17.13 20.20
C SER A 49 -21.99 16.47 20.18
N MET A 50 -22.06 15.13 20.26
CA MET A 50 -23.31 14.38 20.20
C MET A 50 -23.99 14.22 21.57
N PRO A 51 -25.33 14.35 21.63
CA PRO A 51 -26.07 14.01 22.84
C PRO A 51 -25.97 12.49 23.12
N PRO A 52 -26.10 12.07 24.39
CA PRO A 52 -26.12 10.65 24.76
C PRO A 52 -27.26 9.92 24.03
N GLY A 53 -26.92 8.77 23.44
CA GLY A 53 -27.86 7.97 22.66
C GLY A 53 -27.16 6.85 21.90
N PRO A 54 -27.91 5.89 21.34
CA PRO A 54 -27.35 4.68 20.73
C PRO A 54 -26.40 4.98 19.56
N ALA A 55 -26.64 6.04 18.80
CA ALA A 55 -25.74 6.47 17.72
C ALA A 55 -24.38 6.97 18.25
N ARG A 56 -24.39 7.68 19.40
CA ARG A 56 -23.16 8.13 20.06
C ARG A 56 -22.36 6.94 20.58
N ASP A 57 -23.03 5.94 21.15
CA ASP A 57 -22.36 4.75 21.69
C ASP A 57 -21.67 3.93 20.60
N VAL A 58 -22.30 3.78 19.43
CA VAL A 58 -21.68 3.14 18.27
C VAL A 58 -20.43 3.89 17.81
N LEU A 59 -20.51 5.21 17.68
CA LEU A 59 -19.37 6.03 17.27
C LEU A 59 -18.27 6.09 18.34
N ALA A 60 -18.63 6.09 19.63
CA ALA A 60 -17.69 6.02 20.74
C ALA A 60 -16.94 4.68 20.73
N LYS A 61 -17.66 3.57 20.50
CA LYS A 61 -17.04 2.24 20.37
C LYS A 61 -16.10 2.14 19.17
N GLU A 62 -16.45 2.77 18.04
CA GLU A 62 -15.57 2.86 16.86
C GLU A 62 -14.33 3.73 17.14
N ARG A 63 -14.50 4.88 17.80
CA ARG A 63 -13.40 5.75 18.24
C ARG A 63 -12.45 4.99 19.15
N ASP A 64 -12.97 4.33 20.18
CA ASP A 64 -12.18 3.58 21.15
C ASP A 64 -11.50 2.38 20.47
N THR A 65 -12.19 1.77 19.50
CA THR A 65 -11.61 0.71 18.69
C THR A 65 -10.39 1.21 17.92
N ARG A 66 -10.49 2.34 17.25
CA ARG A 66 -9.38 2.93 16.49
C ARG A 66 -8.26 3.48 17.39
N ALA A 67 -8.61 4.02 18.55
CA ALA A 67 -7.64 4.54 19.51
C ALA A 67 -6.77 3.40 20.04
N PHE A 68 -7.40 2.25 20.33
CA PHE A 68 -6.70 1.06 20.79
C PHE A 68 -5.81 0.44 19.72
N THR A 69 -6.28 0.35 18.46
CA THR A 69 -5.42 -0.13 17.35
C THR A 69 -4.23 0.80 17.12
N TRP A 70 -4.43 2.11 17.23
CA TRP A 70 -3.37 3.10 17.14
C TRP A 70 -2.38 2.99 18.30
N ALA A 71 -2.84 2.75 19.53
CA ALA A 71 -1.96 2.55 20.69
C ALA A 71 -1.11 1.27 20.59
N LEU A 72 -1.64 0.20 19.96
CA LEU A 72 -0.92 -1.05 19.72
C LEU A 72 -0.01 -1.01 18.49
N ALA A 73 -0.25 -0.10 17.55
CA ALA A 73 0.49 0.00 16.30
C ALA A 73 2.03 0.14 16.49
N PRO A 74 2.57 0.91 17.46
CA PRO A 74 4.01 0.97 17.74
C PRO A 74 4.62 -0.32 18.29
N GLN A 75 3.81 -1.13 18.98
CA GLN A 75 4.23 -2.39 19.62
C GLN A 75 4.16 -3.58 18.66
N SER A 76 3.47 -3.42 17.54
CA SER A 76 3.32 -4.48 16.54
C SER A 76 4.66 -4.91 15.91
N PRO A 77 4.80 -6.18 15.51
CA PRO A 77 6.01 -6.66 14.85
C PRO A 77 6.28 -5.87 13.57
N LYS A 78 7.46 -5.27 13.47
CA LYS A 78 7.80 -4.38 12.34
C LYS A 78 8.07 -5.14 11.03
N TYR A 79 8.33 -6.46 11.12
CA TYR A 79 8.67 -7.35 9.99
C TYR A 79 9.67 -6.68 9.01
N LEU A 80 10.77 -6.16 9.56
CA LEU A 80 11.73 -5.33 8.82
C LEU A 80 12.31 -6.04 7.60
N GLY A 81 12.52 -7.36 7.67
CA GLY A 81 12.95 -8.16 6.53
C GLY A 81 11.94 -8.15 5.37
N LEU A 82 10.64 -8.33 5.67
CA LEU A 82 9.59 -8.23 4.65
C LEU A 82 9.45 -6.82 4.08
N LEU A 83 9.63 -5.80 4.92
CA LEU A 83 9.62 -4.41 4.46
C LEU A 83 10.77 -4.16 3.50
N PHE A 84 12.00 -4.58 3.87
CA PHE A 84 13.18 -4.42 3.03
C PHE A 84 13.05 -5.17 1.72
N THR A 85 12.58 -6.42 1.72
CA THR A 85 12.38 -7.18 0.48
C THR A 85 11.28 -6.58 -0.38
N ALA A 86 10.16 -6.17 0.20
CA ALA A 86 9.09 -5.49 -0.53
C ALA A 86 9.60 -4.20 -1.19
N THR A 87 10.33 -3.36 -0.43
CA THR A 87 10.92 -2.12 -0.93
C THR A 87 11.95 -2.40 -2.02
N ALA A 88 12.85 -3.36 -1.82
CA ALA A 88 13.84 -3.75 -2.83
C ALA A 88 13.18 -4.25 -4.11
N CYS A 89 12.17 -5.10 -4.03
CA CYS A 89 11.43 -5.58 -5.20
C CYS A 89 10.75 -4.43 -5.97
N VAL A 90 10.16 -3.47 -5.27
CA VAL A 90 9.57 -2.29 -5.90
C VAL A 90 10.63 -1.44 -6.59
N PHE A 91 11.76 -1.15 -5.93
CA PHE A 91 12.84 -0.36 -6.54
C PHE A 91 13.46 -1.06 -7.75
N LEU A 92 13.73 -2.36 -7.64
CA LEU A 92 14.27 -3.15 -8.76
C LEU A 92 13.26 -3.25 -9.91
N GLY A 93 11.97 -3.38 -9.61
CA GLY A 93 10.91 -3.33 -10.61
C GLY A 93 10.86 -1.99 -11.35
N LEU A 94 10.92 -0.88 -10.62
CA LEU A 94 10.98 0.46 -11.21
C LEU A 94 12.23 0.68 -12.06
N LEU A 95 13.38 0.18 -11.60
CA LEU A 95 14.63 0.28 -12.35
C LEU A 95 14.59 -0.55 -13.63
N ALA A 96 14.12 -1.80 -13.56
CA ALA A 96 13.91 -2.65 -14.73
C ALA A 96 12.92 -2.03 -15.74
N PHE A 97 11.88 -1.38 -15.23
CA PHE A 97 10.92 -0.65 -16.05
C PHE A 97 11.55 0.57 -16.75
N ALA A 98 12.34 1.38 -16.03
CA ALA A 98 13.06 2.50 -16.63
C ALA A 98 14.03 2.02 -17.73
N THR A 99 14.74 0.92 -17.49
CA THR A 99 15.58 0.26 -18.49
C THR A 99 14.77 -0.15 -19.71
N TRP A 100 13.60 -0.78 -19.52
CA TRP A 100 12.70 -1.13 -20.62
C TRP A 100 12.29 0.09 -21.46
N VAL A 101 11.88 1.19 -20.82
CA VAL A 101 11.52 2.44 -21.53
C VAL A 101 12.68 2.94 -22.38
N VAL A 102 13.91 2.95 -21.84
CA VAL A 102 15.10 3.37 -22.60
C VAL A 102 15.35 2.44 -23.80
N LEU A 103 15.22 1.13 -23.62
CA LEU A 103 15.43 0.17 -24.72
C LEU A 103 14.39 0.35 -25.84
N VAL A 104 13.12 0.56 -25.48
CA VAL A 104 12.04 0.82 -26.44
C VAL A 104 12.26 2.13 -27.20
N LEU A 105 12.64 3.21 -26.51
CA LEU A 105 12.90 4.51 -27.14
C LEU A 105 14.07 4.48 -28.13
N ASN A 106 15.02 3.56 -27.95
CA ASN A 106 16.14 3.36 -28.87
C ASN A 106 15.80 2.40 -30.04
N GLN A 107 14.53 2.01 -30.20
CA GLN A 107 14.04 1.13 -31.27
C GLN A 107 14.86 -0.17 -31.39
N LEU A 108 15.27 -0.74 -30.25
CA LEU A 108 15.90 -2.06 -30.23
C LEU A 108 14.81 -3.11 -30.49
N ASP A 109 14.76 -3.58 -31.74
CA ASP A 109 13.72 -4.46 -32.30
C ASP A 109 13.84 -5.93 -31.83
N GLU A 110 14.31 -6.13 -30.62
CA GLU A 110 14.73 -7.41 -30.09
C GLU A 110 13.76 -7.90 -29.01
N ALA A 111 13.75 -9.20 -28.69
CA ALA A 111 12.78 -9.75 -27.73
C ALA A 111 13.07 -9.37 -26.26
N TRP A 112 14.28 -8.90 -25.96
CA TRP A 112 14.78 -8.68 -24.60
C TRP A 112 14.08 -7.56 -23.81
N PRO A 113 13.64 -6.44 -24.41
CA PRO A 113 12.83 -5.43 -23.72
C PRO A 113 11.56 -6.05 -23.09
N TRP A 114 10.89 -7.00 -23.75
CA TRP A 114 9.70 -7.66 -23.19
C TRP A 114 10.01 -8.50 -21.96
N ALA A 115 11.20 -9.09 -21.88
CA ALA A 115 11.67 -9.78 -20.69
C ALA A 115 11.89 -8.79 -19.52
N PHE A 116 12.46 -7.61 -19.79
CA PHE A 116 12.59 -6.54 -18.79
C PHE A 116 11.24 -6.02 -18.31
N HIS A 117 10.28 -5.80 -19.22
CA HIS A 117 8.93 -5.39 -18.86
C HIS A 117 8.23 -6.42 -17.95
N SER A 118 8.28 -7.70 -18.33
CA SER A 118 7.66 -8.78 -17.56
C SER A 118 8.33 -8.97 -16.19
N GLY A 119 9.65 -8.89 -16.14
CA GLY A 119 10.41 -8.94 -14.88
C GLY A 119 10.12 -7.76 -13.96
N ALA A 120 10.00 -6.55 -14.52
CA ALA A 120 9.63 -5.35 -13.77
C ALA A 120 8.23 -5.51 -13.14
N LEU A 121 7.27 -6.00 -13.92
CA LEU A 121 5.90 -6.19 -13.48
C LEU A 121 5.80 -7.27 -12.39
N ALA A 122 6.53 -8.39 -12.55
CA ALA A 122 6.60 -9.45 -11.55
C ALA A 122 7.22 -8.96 -10.23
N LEU A 123 8.32 -8.20 -10.29
CA LEU A 123 8.99 -7.64 -9.12
C LEU A 123 8.11 -6.62 -8.39
N ALA A 124 7.49 -5.69 -9.12
CA ALA A 124 6.59 -4.72 -8.54
C ALA A 124 5.38 -5.39 -7.86
N SER A 125 4.75 -6.34 -8.55
CA SER A 125 3.60 -7.10 -8.03
C SER A 125 3.98 -7.90 -6.78
N GLY A 126 5.15 -8.57 -6.80
CA GLY A 126 5.67 -9.31 -5.65
C GLY A 126 5.94 -8.40 -4.45
N GLY A 127 6.51 -7.21 -4.67
CA GLY A 127 6.72 -6.22 -3.62
C GLY A 127 5.41 -5.73 -2.98
N VAL A 128 4.38 -5.47 -3.80
CA VAL A 128 3.05 -5.08 -3.32
C VAL A 128 2.41 -6.20 -2.51
N LEU A 129 2.47 -7.46 -3.00
CA LEU A 129 1.94 -8.62 -2.29
C LEU A 129 2.63 -8.85 -0.95
N LEU A 130 3.97 -8.74 -0.89
CA LEU A 130 4.71 -8.82 0.37
C LEU A 130 4.32 -7.70 1.34
N GLY A 131 4.13 -6.48 0.81
CA GLY A 131 3.62 -5.35 1.59
C GLY A 131 2.23 -5.60 2.16
N TRP A 132 1.35 -6.22 1.37
CA TRP A 132 0.00 -6.63 1.81
C TRP A 132 0.05 -7.73 2.87
N PHE A 133 0.83 -8.80 2.67
CA PHE A 133 1.02 -9.85 3.66
C PHE A 133 1.53 -9.32 5.00
N ARG A 134 2.46 -8.37 4.95
CA ARG A 134 2.96 -7.68 6.16
C ARG A 134 1.85 -6.97 6.90
N ARG A 135 0.94 -6.30 6.20
CA ARG A 135 -0.22 -5.60 6.79
C ARG A 135 -1.20 -6.57 7.43
N VAL A 136 -1.57 -7.63 6.71
CA VAL A 136 -2.49 -8.66 7.21
C VAL A 136 -1.94 -9.28 8.50
N ARG A 137 -0.67 -9.68 8.53
CA ARG A 137 -0.05 -10.23 9.75
C ARG A 137 -0.03 -9.24 10.91
N ARG A 138 0.23 -7.96 10.63
CA ARG A 138 0.19 -6.90 11.64
C ARG A 138 -1.22 -6.74 12.21
N GLU A 139 -2.24 -6.72 11.36
CA GLU A 139 -3.64 -6.62 11.78
C GLU A 139 -4.10 -7.83 12.59
N GLU A 140 -3.74 -9.05 12.16
CA GLU A 140 -4.00 -10.28 12.90
C GLU A 140 -3.35 -10.25 14.28
N TRP A 141 -2.10 -9.78 14.38
CA TRP A 141 -1.43 -9.60 15.66
C TRP A 141 -2.16 -8.59 16.56
N ILE A 142 -2.60 -7.46 16.02
CA ILE A 142 -3.35 -6.44 16.78
C ILE A 142 -4.69 -7.02 17.27
N LYS A 143 -5.41 -7.75 16.42
CA LYS A 143 -6.68 -8.42 16.79
C LYS A 143 -6.46 -9.46 17.89
N ALA A 144 -5.45 -10.31 17.76
CA ALA A 144 -5.10 -11.29 18.78
C ALA A 144 -4.72 -10.61 20.10
N ARG A 145 -3.95 -9.52 20.04
CA ARG A 145 -3.54 -8.77 21.24
C ARG A 145 -4.71 -8.05 21.92
N ARG A 146 -5.66 -7.52 21.15
CA ARG A 146 -6.93 -7.01 21.69
C ARG A 146 -7.68 -8.10 22.43
N ALA A 147 -7.91 -9.25 21.81
CA ALA A 147 -8.67 -10.33 22.42
C ALA A 147 -8.03 -10.81 23.73
N GLN A 148 -6.70 -10.81 23.85
CA GLN A 148 -5.98 -11.10 25.09
C GLN A 148 -6.22 -10.06 26.19
N LEU A 149 -6.36 -8.78 25.84
CA LEU A 149 -6.55 -7.68 26.80
C LEU A 149 -8.01 -7.47 27.18
N GLU A 150 -8.94 -7.84 26.31
CA GLU A 150 -10.39 -7.79 26.55
C GLU A 150 -10.91 -8.98 27.36
N TRP A 151 -10.14 -10.08 27.47
CA TRP A 151 -10.48 -11.21 28.34
C TRP A 151 -10.02 -10.92 29.77
N PRO A 152 -10.92 -10.57 30.71
CA PRO A 152 -10.58 -10.41 32.12
C PRO A 152 -10.65 -11.80 32.74
N GLY A 153 -9.63 -12.61 32.43
CA GLY A 153 -9.49 -13.98 32.88
C GLY A 153 -8.43 -14.13 33.98
N ILE A 154 -8.25 -13.11 34.81
CA ILE A 154 -7.69 -13.13 36.17
C ILE A 154 -8.43 -12.04 36.96
#